data_AF-A0A536EAK0-F1
#
_entry.id   AF-A0A536EAK0-F1
#
_cell.length_a   1.000
_cell.length_b   1.000
_cell.length_c   1.000
_cell.angle_alpha   90.00
_cell.angle_beta   90.00
_cell.angle_gamma   90.00
#
_symmetry.space_group_name_H-M   'P 1'
#
loop_
_entity.id
_entity.type
_entity.pdbx_description
1 polymer ?
#
loop_
_entity_poly.entity_id
_entity_poly.type
_entity_poly.pdbx_seq_one_letter_code
_entity_poly.pdbx_strand_id
1 'polypeptide(L)'
;MHKFCISLVSGSCEVGSDLMNLLVSKKVDLYLQAHDHAYSRSKQLALKSGCTSITPGSFNANCVVDSDNNFARGAGTVIATVGVGGVGINGQSGSDPEAGYFSAFQGSGNNPTFGFLKFTVSPTSISAQFVRGAGGSFTDSFTIQ
;
A
#
# COMPACT_ATOMS: atom_id res chain seq x y z
N MET A 1 -9.57 -4.60 -3.56
CA MET A 1 -9.92 -5.92 -2.97
C MET A 1 -10.14 -5.73 -1.48
N HIS A 2 -11.00 -6.52 -0.83
CA HIS A 2 -11.15 -6.37 0.63
C HIS A 2 -9.92 -6.93 1.37
N LYS A 3 -9.64 -8.22 1.19
CA LYS A 3 -8.50 -8.92 1.80
C LYS A 3 -7.19 -8.53 1.12
N PHE A 4 -6.15 -8.37 1.94
CA PHE A 4 -4.79 -8.06 1.50
C PHE A 4 -4.00 -9.32 1.13
N CYS A 5 -2.87 -9.13 0.45
CA CYS A 5 -1.86 -10.18 0.26
C CYS A 5 -0.47 -9.81 0.79
N ILE A 6 -0.12 -8.53 0.79
CA ILE A 6 1.01 -8.01 1.56
C ILE A 6 0.47 -7.00 2.58
N SER A 7 1.00 -6.99 3.79
CA SER A 7 0.59 -6.08 4.87
C SER A 7 1.75 -5.81 5.84
N LEU A 8 1.50 -4.94 6.81
CA LEU A 8 2.33 -4.77 8.01
C LEU A 8 1.61 -5.28 9.27
N VAL A 9 0.42 -5.86 9.10
CA VAL A 9 -0.32 -6.58 10.13
C VAL A 9 -0.02 -8.07 9.95
N SER A 10 0.15 -8.80 11.06
CA SER A 10 0.32 -10.25 11.01
C SER A 10 -0.93 -10.92 10.41
N GLY A 11 -0.83 -11.44 9.19
CA GLY A 11 -1.94 -12.10 8.49
C GLY A 11 -1.46 -12.86 7.26
N SER A 12 -2.30 -13.78 6.76
CA SER A 12 -2.03 -14.54 5.54
C SER A 12 -2.74 -13.95 4.32
N CYS A 13 -2.14 -14.13 3.14
CA CYS A 13 -2.75 -13.80 1.84
C CYS A 13 -3.85 -14.82 1.48
N GLU A 14 -5.04 -14.66 2.06
CA GLU A 14 -6.17 -15.58 1.88
C GLU A 14 -6.73 -15.61 0.44
N VAL A 15 -6.61 -14.51 -0.29
CA VAL A 15 -7.10 -14.41 -1.68
C VAL A 15 -6.17 -15.07 -2.69
N GLY A 16 -4.98 -15.53 -2.25
CA GLY A 16 -3.92 -15.99 -3.12
C GLY A 16 -3.18 -14.83 -3.81
N SER A 17 -1.88 -15.00 -4.03
CA SER A 17 -1.03 -13.93 -4.55
C SER A 17 -1.16 -13.74 -6.07
N ASP A 18 -1.85 -14.65 -6.77
CA ASP A 18 -1.96 -14.67 -8.23
C ASP A 18 -2.63 -13.40 -8.78
N LEU A 19 -3.74 -12.97 -8.18
CA LEU A 19 -4.43 -11.76 -8.64
C LEU A 19 -3.57 -10.51 -8.41
N MET A 20 -2.95 -10.38 -7.23
CA MET A 20 -2.04 -9.27 -6.94
C MET A 20 -0.87 -9.25 -7.93
N ASN A 21 -0.22 -10.39 -8.16
CA ASN A 21 0.87 -10.51 -9.12
C ASN A 21 0.41 -10.22 -10.56
N LEU A 22 -0.80 -10.63 -10.95
CA LEU A 22 -1.37 -10.28 -12.24
C LEU A 22 -1.53 -8.77 -12.38
N LEU A 23 -2.10 -8.07 -11.40
CA LEU A 23 -2.25 -6.60 -11.43
C LEU A 23 -0.89 -5.89 -11.53
N VAL A 24 0.09 -6.36 -10.76
CA VAL A 24 1.47 -5.83 -10.79
C VAL A 24 2.14 -6.12 -12.15
N SER A 25 1.93 -7.29 -12.73
CA SER A 25 2.45 -7.64 -14.06
C SER A 25 1.86 -6.77 -15.17
N LYS A 26 0.60 -6.35 -15.01
CA LYS A 26 -0.10 -5.43 -15.90
C LYS A 26 0.20 -3.96 -15.61
N LYS A 27 1.04 -3.69 -14.60
CA LYS A 27 1.44 -2.35 -14.17
C LYS A 27 0.23 -1.46 -13.89
N VAL A 28 -0.78 -2.02 -13.23
CA VAL A 28 -1.92 -1.23 -12.74
C VAL A 28 -1.38 -0.14 -11.83
N ASP A 29 -1.71 1.12 -12.08
CA ASP A 29 -1.09 2.24 -11.36
C ASP A 29 -1.34 2.19 -9.84
N LEU A 30 -2.58 1.86 -9.45
CA LEU A 30 -3.02 1.86 -8.05
C LEU A 30 -3.88 0.63 -7.72
N TYR A 31 -3.53 -0.07 -6.65
CA TYR A 31 -4.27 -1.21 -6.11
C TYR A 31 -4.72 -0.93 -4.67
N LEU A 32 -6.03 -0.82 -4.46
CA LEU A 32 -6.61 -0.59 -3.13
C LEU A 32 -6.94 -1.90 -2.43
N GLN A 33 -6.54 -2.00 -1.16
CA GLN A 33 -6.90 -3.08 -0.26
C GLN A 33 -7.33 -2.57 1.13
N ALA A 34 -7.91 -3.44 1.95
CA ALA A 34 -8.31 -3.13 3.33
C ALA A 34 -8.24 -4.40 4.19
N HIS A 35 -9.34 -4.80 4.83
CA HIS A 35 -9.46 -5.82 5.87
C HIS A 35 -8.73 -5.45 7.16
N ASP A 36 -7.44 -5.14 7.07
CA ASP A 36 -6.74 -4.47 8.17
C ASP A 36 -7.35 -3.10 8.40
N HIS A 37 -7.76 -2.83 9.63
CA HIS A 37 -8.14 -1.51 10.09
C HIS A 37 -6.89 -0.65 10.29
N ALA A 38 -6.11 -0.47 9.24
CA ALA A 38 -4.86 0.28 9.25
C ALA A 38 -4.69 1.04 7.94
N TYR A 39 -3.66 1.88 7.88
CA TYR A 39 -3.28 2.59 6.69
C TYR A 39 -1.82 2.30 6.41
N SER A 40 -1.53 1.81 5.21
CA SER A 40 -0.18 1.69 4.70
C SER A 40 -0.15 1.90 3.19
N ARG A 41 0.95 2.46 2.71
CA ARG A 41 1.20 2.69 1.29
C ARG A 41 2.53 2.07 0.91
N SER A 42 2.49 1.26 -0.14
CA SER A 42 3.69 0.69 -0.71
C SER A 42 4.53 1.71 -1.47
N LYS A 43 5.80 1.37 -1.66
CA LYS A 43 6.63 1.82 -2.77
C LYS A 43 5.97 1.42 -4.11
N GLN A 44 6.43 1.96 -5.23
CA GLN A 44 5.97 1.48 -6.52
C GLN A 44 6.62 0.13 -6.85
N LEU A 45 5.80 -0.89 -7.08
CA LEU A 45 6.24 -2.27 -7.26
C LEU A 45 6.02 -2.74 -8.69
N ALA A 46 6.97 -3.47 -9.28
CA ALA A 46 6.80 -4.09 -10.59
C ALA A 46 7.51 -5.43 -10.67
N LEU A 47 6.96 -6.32 -11.50
CA LEU A 47 7.67 -7.52 -11.92
C LEU A 47 8.70 -7.14 -12.99
N LYS A 48 9.95 -7.54 -12.79
CA LYS A 48 11.10 -7.24 -13.65
C LYS A 48 12.21 -8.27 -13.42
N SER A 49 13.36 -8.08 -14.08
CA SER A 49 14.55 -8.90 -13.79
C SER A 49 14.88 -8.85 -12.29
N GLY A 50 15.01 -10.01 -11.64
CA GLY A 50 15.21 -10.13 -10.19
C GLY A 50 13.93 -10.09 -9.33
N CYS A 51 12.77 -9.78 -9.92
CA CYS A 51 11.45 -9.87 -9.27
C CYS A 51 10.43 -10.48 -10.24
N THR A 52 10.34 -11.80 -10.26
CA THR A 52 9.38 -12.54 -11.10
C THR A 52 8.01 -12.67 -10.44
N SER A 53 7.94 -12.49 -9.13
CA SER A 53 6.71 -12.42 -8.35
C SER A 53 6.97 -11.67 -7.04
N ILE A 54 5.90 -11.12 -6.47
CA ILE A 54 5.84 -10.65 -5.09
C ILE A 54 5.27 -11.79 -4.26
N THR A 55 6.12 -12.36 -3.41
CA THR A 55 5.78 -13.48 -2.52
C THR A 55 5.38 -12.96 -1.15
N PRO A 56 4.13 -13.21 -0.69
CA PRO A 56 3.71 -12.87 0.66
C PRO A 56 4.63 -13.44 1.74
N GLY A 57 4.83 -12.69 2.82
CA GLY A 57 5.71 -13.02 3.94
C GLY A 57 7.20 -12.76 3.67
N SER A 58 7.54 -12.03 2.61
CA SER A 58 8.95 -11.76 2.27
C SER A 58 9.14 -10.45 1.50
N PHE A 59 10.27 -9.79 1.71
CA PHE A 59 10.68 -8.62 0.94
C PHE A 59 11.71 -8.97 -0.14
N ASN A 60 11.43 -8.57 -1.38
CA ASN A 60 12.38 -8.59 -2.49
C ASN A 60 12.60 -7.16 -3.00
N ALA A 61 13.77 -6.60 -2.71
CA ALA A 61 14.14 -5.24 -3.12
C ALA A 61 14.11 -5.04 -4.64
N ASN A 62 14.32 -6.09 -5.43
CA ASN A 62 14.24 -6.00 -6.89
C ASN A 62 12.80 -5.76 -7.38
N CYS A 63 11.77 -5.89 -6.55
CA CYS A 63 10.40 -5.53 -6.96
C CYS A 63 10.15 -4.02 -6.86
N VAL A 64 10.98 -3.27 -6.13
CA VAL A 64 10.84 -1.82 -5.96
C VAL A 64 11.35 -1.11 -7.21
N VAL A 65 10.50 -0.27 -7.81
CA VAL A 65 10.84 0.59 -8.95
C VAL A 65 11.16 2.00 -8.46
N ASP A 66 10.34 2.50 -7.56
CA ASP A 66 10.45 3.83 -6.97
C ASP A 66 9.98 3.77 -5.52
N SER A 67 10.59 4.58 -4.66
CA SER A 67 10.31 4.63 -3.23
C SER A 67 9.90 6.01 -2.73
N ASP A 68 9.91 7.03 -3.58
CA ASP A 68 9.49 8.38 -3.19
C ASP A 68 7.96 8.53 -3.17
N ASN A 69 7.45 9.75 -3.35
CA ASN A 69 6.02 10.06 -3.35
C ASN A 69 5.52 10.55 -4.73
N ASN A 70 6.33 10.47 -5.79
CA ASN A 70 6.07 10.95 -7.14
C ASN A 70 6.29 9.83 -8.16
N PHE A 71 5.34 8.92 -8.23
CA PHE A 71 5.47 7.71 -9.02
C PHE A 71 5.21 7.95 -10.51
N ALA A 72 5.93 7.21 -11.35
CA ALA A 72 5.74 7.26 -12.79
C ALA A 72 4.59 6.33 -13.23
N ARG A 73 3.64 6.84 -14.02
CA ARG A 73 2.55 6.07 -14.60
C ARG A 73 3.09 4.90 -15.42
N GLY A 74 2.49 3.72 -15.25
CA GLY A 74 2.88 2.52 -15.99
C GLY A 74 4.31 2.02 -15.68
N ALA A 75 4.98 2.52 -14.63
CA ALA A 75 6.24 1.97 -14.15
C ALA A 75 6.02 0.79 -13.19
N GLY A 76 4.85 0.72 -12.54
CA GLY A 76 4.47 -0.34 -11.62
C GLY A 76 3.21 0.04 -10.82
N THR A 77 2.91 -0.75 -9.79
CA THR A 77 1.74 -0.64 -8.95
C THR A 77 2.08 -0.08 -7.58
N VAL A 78 1.31 0.91 -7.15
CA VAL A 78 1.26 1.34 -5.74
C VAL A 78 0.10 0.61 -5.07
N ILE A 79 0.37 -0.06 -3.96
CA ILE A 79 -0.63 -0.74 -3.15
C ILE A 79 -0.94 0.13 -1.94
N ALA A 80 -2.22 0.48 -1.74
CA ALA A 80 -2.67 1.25 -0.59
C ALA A 80 -3.67 0.44 0.23
N THR A 81 -3.32 0.16 1.48
CA THR A 81 -4.24 -0.36 2.50
C THR A 81 -4.96 0.83 3.14
N VAL A 82 -6.29 0.87 3.06
CA VAL A 82 -7.10 2.01 3.54
C VAL A 82 -8.28 1.52 4.37
N GLY A 83 -8.02 0.96 5.56
CA GLY A 83 -9.05 0.39 6.43
C GLY A 83 -9.41 1.22 7.67
N VAL A 84 -8.99 2.48 7.74
CA VAL A 84 -9.18 3.35 8.94
C VAL A 84 -10.50 4.12 8.96
N GLY A 85 -11.57 3.51 8.46
CA GLY A 85 -12.87 4.16 8.28
C GLY A 85 -13.70 4.38 9.55
N GLY A 86 -13.34 3.78 10.70
CA GLY A 86 -14.05 4.03 11.97
C GLY A 86 -14.15 2.85 12.94
N VAL A 87 -13.62 1.67 12.59
CA VAL A 87 -13.46 0.54 13.52
C VAL A 87 -12.03 0.52 14.04
N GLY A 88 -11.84 0.13 15.31
CA GLY A 88 -10.55 0.20 16.03
C GLY A 88 -9.34 -0.22 15.20
N ILE A 89 -8.29 0.60 15.27
CA ILE A 89 -7.12 0.51 14.38
C ILE A 89 -6.22 -0.66 14.77
N ASN A 90 -5.82 -1.49 13.81
CA ASN A 90 -4.87 -2.59 14.05
C ASN A 90 -3.44 -2.08 14.29
N GLY A 91 -2.65 -2.84 15.03
CA GLY A 91 -1.21 -2.59 15.14
C GLY A 91 -0.50 -2.98 13.84
N GLN A 92 0.45 -2.16 13.41
CA GLN A 92 1.35 -2.46 12.30
C GLN A 92 2.79 -2.45 12.79
N SER A 93 3.62 -3.36 12.26
CA SER A 93 5.02 -3.53 12.67
C SER A 93 5.96 -3.14 11.54
N GLY A 94 6.88 -2.21 11.82
CA GLY A 94 8.00 -1.92 10.90
C GLY A 94 9.03 -3.04 10.81
N SER A 95 8.96 -4.04 11.69
CA SER A 95 9.81 -5.24 11.66
C SER A 95 9.17 -6.40 10.88
N ASP A 96 8.01 -6.18 10.27
CA ASP A 96 7.37 -7.20 9.43
C ASP A 96 8.30 -7.60 8.25
N PRO A 97 8.39 -8.89 7.86
CA PRO A 97 9.19 -9.32 6.72
C PRO A 97 8.88 -8.61 5.40
N GLU A 98 7.69 -8.04 5.26
CA GLU A 98 7.23 -7.29 4.09
C GLU A 98 7.45 -5.79 4.21
N ALA A 99 7.96 -5.29 5.35
CA ALA A 99 8.07 -3.87 5.64
C ALA A 99 8.91 -3.09 4.63
N GLY A 100 9.87 -3.76 3.99
CA GLY A 100 10.65 -3.19 2.89
C GLY A 100 9.82 -2.72 1.69
N TYR A 101 8.59 -3.21 1.50
CA TYR A 101 7.69 -2.74 0.45
C TYR A 101 6.96 -1.45 0.79
N PHE A 102 6.88 -1.03 2.06
CA PHE A 102 6.07 0.10 2.48
C PHE A 102 6.90 1.38 2.69
N SER A 103 6.39 2.52 2.23
CA SER A 103 7.02 3.84 2.43
C SER A 103 6.31 4.66 3.51
N ALA A 104 5.02 4.42 3.74
CA ALA A 104 4.25 5.12 4.75
C ALA A 104 3.28 4.15 5.43
N PHE A 105 3.09 4.29 6.75
CA PHE A 105 2.09 3.52 7.48
C PHE A 105 1.75 4.16 8.83
N GLN A 106 0.57 3.81 9.35
CA GLN A 106 0.16 4.06 10.73
C GLN A 106 -0.60 2.85 11.28
N GLY A 107 -0.64 2.74 12.60
CA GLY A 107 -1.38 1.69 13.30
C GLY A 107 -1.62 2.08 14.77
N SER A 108 -2.22 1.20 15.55
CA SER A 108 -2.56 1.48 16.97
C SER A 108 -1.38 1.98 17.81
N GLY A 109 -0.17 1.47 17.55
CA GLY A 109 1.06 1.89 18.23
C GLY A 109 1.88 2.96 17.51
N ASN A 110 1.44 3.42 16.34
CA ASN A 110 2.17 4.39 15.51
C ASN A 110 1.20 5.39 14.88
N ASN A 111 0.96 6.52 15.55
CA ASN A 111 0.08 7.61 15.12
C ASN A 111 -1.33 7.18 14.65
N PRO A 112 -2.11 6.48 15.50
CA PRO A 112 -3.40 5.93 15.13
C PRO A 112 -4.38 7.04 14.70
N THR A 113 -4.73 7.06 13.42
CA THR A 113 -5.53 8.15 12.83
C THR A 113 -6.64 7.58 11.96
N PHE A 114 -7.89 7.89 12.30
CA PHE A 114 -9.04 7.61 11.45
C PHE A 114 -9.10 8.61 10.30
N GLY A 115 -9.60 8.18 9.15
CA GLY A 115 -9.70 9.04 7.98
C GLY A 115 -10.02 8.27 6.71
N PHE A 116 -9.75 8.90 5.59
CA PHE A 116 -9.94 8.32 4.26
C PHE A 116 -8.86 8.81 3.30
N LEU A 117 -8.58 8.03 2.26
CA LEU A 117 -7.68 8.43 1.19
C LEU A 117 -8.51 9.08 0.06
N LYS A 118 -8.32 10.38 -0.14
CA LYS A 118 -8.97 11.14 -1.22
C LYS A 118 -8.12 11.06 -2.48
N PHE A 119 -8.74 10.78 -3.61
CA PHE A 119 -8.09 10.79 -4.93
C PHE A 119 -8.64 11.93 -5.79
N THR A 120 -7.73 12.69 -6.41
CA THR A 120 -8.03 13.61 -7.51
C THR A 120 -7.43 13.03 -8.77
N VAL A 121 -8.26 12.72 -9.76
CA VAL A 121 -7.85 12.02 -10.99
C VAL A 121 -8.01 12.94 -12.19
N SER A 122 -6.99 12.96 -13.05
CA SER A 122 -6.98 13.63 -14.34
C SER A 122 -6.59 12.64 -15.44
N PRO A 123 -6.65 13.01 -16.73
CA PRO A 123 -6.18 12.14 -17.81
C PRO A 123 -4.70 11.73 -17.69
N THR A 124 -3.89 12.49 -16.95
CA THR A 124 -2.44 12.28 -16.84
C THR A 124 -1.95 12.11 -15.41
N SER A 125 -2.82 12.10 -14.41
CA SER A 125 -2.36 11.96 -13.02
C SER A 125 -3.42 11.43 -12.05
N ILE A 126 -2.93 10.76 -11.01
CA ILE A 126 -3.66 10.49 -9.77
C ILE A 126 -2.92 11.22 -8.66
N SER A 127 -3.59 12.11 -7.94
CA SER A 127 -3.09 12.68 -6.69
C SER A 127 -3.88 12.10 -5.53
N ALA A 128 -3.18 11.53 -4.56
CA ALA A 128 -3.74 10.93 -3.37
C ALA A 128 -3.38 11.76 -2.13
N GLN A 129 -4.35 12.00 -1.26
CA GLN A 129 -4.18 12.71 0.00
C GLN A 129 -4.93 11.99 1.11
N PHE A 130 -4.24 11.59 2.17
CA PHE A 130 -4.90 11.12 3.38
C PHE A 130 -5.57 12.29 4.08
N VAL A 131 -6.90 12.22 4.23
CA VAL A 131 -7.70 13.21 4.93
C VAL A 131 -8.05 12.66 6.29
N ARG A 132 -7.48 13.28 7.33
CA ARG A 132 -7.74 12.92 8.71
C ARG A 132 -9.20 13.20 9.10
N GLY A 133 -9.81 12.28 9.82
CA GLY A 133 -11.10 12.44 10.46
C GLY A 133 -10.97 12.67 11.96
N ALA A 134 -10.34 11.74 12.68
CA ALA A 134 -10.21 11.76 14.13
C ALA A 134 -8.98 10.98 14.62
N GLY A 135 -8.64 11.13 15.90
CA GLY A 135 -7.49 10.46 16.51
C GLY A 135 -6.21 11.27 16.34
N GLY A 136 -5.16 10.61 15.88
CA GLY A 136 -3.82 11.17 15.71
C GLY A 136 -3.69 12.25 14.62
N SER A 137 -2.46 12.46 14.20
CA SER A 137 -2.03 13.50 13.28
C SER A 137 -1.42 12.94 11.99
N PHE A 138 -1.64 11.67 11.68
CA PHE A 138 -1.03 11.05 10.50
C PHE A 138 -1.45 11.75 9.22
N THR A 139 -0.48 11.93 8.32
CA THR A 139 -0.65 12.50 6.99
C THR A 139 0.17 11.69 6.01
N ASP A 140 -0.37 11.46 4.81
CA ASP A 140 0.38 10.96 3.66
C ASP A 140 -0.19 11.55 2.38
N SER A 141 0.65 11.68 1.36
CA SER A 141 0.25 12.11 0.04
C SER A 141 1.23 11.61 -1.00
N PHE A 142 0.72 11.23 -2.16
CA PHE A 142 1.54 10.81 -3.30
C PHE A 142 0.87 11.14 -4.62
N THR A 143 1.66 11.11 -5.68
CA THR A 143 1.17 11.27 -7.05
C THR A 143 1.61 10.08 -7.91
N ILE A 144 0.82 9.81 -8.96
CA ILE A 144 1.18 8.90 -10.05
C ILE A 144 0.93 9.66 -11.35
N GLN A 145 1.93 9.81 -12.21
CA GLN A 145 1.86 10.64 -13.43
C GLN A 145 2.74 10.12 -14.57
#